data_AF-A0AAJ2QDZ7-F1
#
_entry.id   AF-A0AAJ2QDZ7-F1
#
_cell.length_a   1.000
_cell.length_b   1.000
_cell.length_c   1.000
_cell.angle_alpha   90.00
_cell.angle_beta   90.00
_cell.angle_gamma   90.00
#
_symmetry.space_group_name_H-M   'P 1'
#
loop_
_entity.id
_entity.type
_entity.pdbx_description
1 polymer ?
#
loop_
_entity_poly.entity_id
_entity_poly.type
_entity_poly.pdbx_seq_one_letter_code
_entity_poly.pdbx_strand_id
1 'polypeptide(L)'
;MNTITVPEPRTAAALAARRRKTEAALERVHQAIARLRREKAQFSVAAVARRADVSRTFLYDNVEARAAVSTAMTQAGDHQSCTLAEHHDEHEATWRERAP
;
A
#
# COMPACT_ATOMS: atom_id res chain seq x y z
N MET A 1 11.77 -10.96 -48.66
CA MET A 1 11.56 -9.76 -47.80
C MET A 1 10.10 -9.78 -47.35
N ASN A 2 9.82 -10.32 -46.15
CA ASN A 2 8.45 -10.50 -45.67
C ASN A 2 8.18 -9.53 -44.53
N THR A 3 7.40 -8.49 -44.81
CA THR A 3 6.85 -7.57 -43.80
C THR A 3 5.76 -8.31 -43.03
N ILE A 4 6.07 -8.71 -41.79
CA ILE A 4 5.07 -9.20 -40.85
C ILE A 4 4.25 -7.99 -40.40
N THR A 5 3.16 -7.70 -41.10
CA THR A 5 2.15 -6.77 -40.60
C THR A 5 1.43 -7.47 -39.44
N VAL A 6 1.93 -7.27 -38.21
CA VAL A 6 1.21 -7.71 -37.02
C VAL A 6 -0.12 -6.93 -36.98
N PRO A 7 -1.29 -7.61 -36.96
CA PRO A 7 -2.56 -6.91 -36.98
C PRO A 7 -2.70 -6.07 -35.69
N GLU A 8 -2.85 -4.75 -35.85
CA GLU A 8 -3.13 -3.76 -34.80
C GLU A 8 -4.12 -4.20 -33.70
N PRO A 9 -5.22 -4.96 -33.98
CA PRO A 9 -6.12 -5.43 -32.92
C PRO A 9 -5.46 -6.36 -31.88
N ARG A 10 -4.40 -7.10 -32.25
CA ARG A 10 -3.65 -7.95 -31.28
C ARG A 10 -2.90 -7.09 -30.27
N THR A 11 -2.37 -5.95 -30.71
CA THR A 11 -1.70 -4.98 -29.86
C THR A 11 -2.72 -4.25 -28.98
N ALA A 12 -3.86 -3.84 -29.54
CA ALA A 12 -4.92 -3.17 -28.78
C ALA A 12 -5.53 -4.08 -27.69
N ALA A 13 -5.81 -5.35 -28.00
CA ALA A 13 -6.31 -6.32 -27.03
C ALA A 13 -5.26 -6.63 -25.93
N ALA A 14 -3.99 -6.77 -26.30
CA ALA A 14 -2.91 -6.98 -25.33
C ALA A 14 -2.72 -5.76 -24.40
N LEU A 15 -2.86 -4.54 -24.94
CA LEU A 15 -2.82 -3.31 -24.15
C LEU A 15 -4.03 -3.20 -23.21
N ALA A 16 -5.23 -3.52 -23.69
CA ALA A 16 -6.44 -3.53 -22.86
C ALA A 16 -6.34 -4.56 -21.73
N ALA A 17 -5.85 -5.77 -22.02
CA ALA A 17 -5.61 -6.80 -21.01
C ALA A 17 -4.58 -6.35 -19.96
N ARG A 18 -3.51 -5.67 -20.39
CA ARG A 18 -2.52 -5.07 -19.48
C ARG A 18 -3.14 -4.00 -18.58
N ARG A 19 -3.96 -3.10 -19.13
CA ARG A 19 -4.66 -2.06 -18.36
C ARG A 19 -5.58 -2.65 -17.30
N ARG A 20 -6.44 -3.59 -17.69
CA ARG A 20 -7.34 -4.28 -16.74
C ARG A 20 -6.57 -5.00 -15.63
N LYS A 21 -5.42 -5.62 -15.96
CA LYS A 21 -4.56 -6.25 -14.97
C LYS A 21 -3.98 -5.24 -13.97
N THR A 22 -3.54 -4.08 -14.46
CA THR A 22 -3.06 -2.98 -13.60
C THR A 22 -4.17 -2.43 -12.73
N GLU A 23 -5.35 -2.16 -13.27
CA GLU A 23 -6.52 -1.68 -12.53
C GLU A 23 -6.92 -2.66 -11.42
N ALA A 24 -7.02 -3.95 -11.72
CA ALA A 24 -7.31 -4.98 -10.72
C ALA A 24 -6.21 -5.10 -9.65
N ALA A 25 -4.95 -4.86 -10.01
CA ALA A 25 -3.85 -4.82 -9.04
C ALA A 25 -3.93 -3.58 -8.13
N LEU A 26 -4.30 -2.41 -8.68
CA LEU A 26 -4.52 -1.19 -7.91
C LEU A 26 -5.69 -1.34 -6.94
N GLU A 27 -6.79 -1.94 -7.37
CA GLU A 27 -7.92 -2.23 -6.50
C GLU A 27 -7.51 -3.12 -5.33
N ARG A 28 -6.74 -4.19 -5.59
CA ARG A 28 -6.19 -5.06 -4.53
C ARG A 28 -5.28 -4.30 -3.57
N VAL A 29 -4.48 -3.34 -4.05
CA VAL A 29 -3.68 -2.46 -3.20
C VAL A 29 -4.60 -1.63 -2.29
N HIS A 30 -5.61 -0.97 -2.82
CA HIS A 30 -6.55 -0.19 -2.00
C HIS A 30 -7.27 -1.06 -0.95
N GLN A 31 -7.73 -2.26 -1.33
CA GLN A 31 -8.36 -3.19 -0.40
C GLN A 31 -7.39 -3.67 0.69
N ALA A 32 -6.14 -3.97 0.33
CA ALA A 32 -5.10 -4.36 1.28
C ALA A 32 -4.81 -3.25 2.30
N ILE A 33 -4.72 -2.00 1.82
CA ILE A 33 -4.56 -0.81 2.67
C ILE A 33 -5.74 -0.68 3.64
N ALA A 34 -6.98 -0.79 3.14
CA ALA A 34 -8.18 -0.70 3.97
C ALA A 34 -8.22 -1.79 5.05
N ARG A 35 -7.81 -3.02 4.73
CA ARG A 35 -7.70 -4.12 5.69
C ARG A 35 -6.63 -3.86 6.75
N LEU A 36 -5.44 -3.44 6.34
CA LEU A 36 -4.34 -3.11 7.27
C LEU A 36 -4.73 -2.00 8.24
N ARG A 37 -5.48 -0.98 7.77
CA ARG A 37 -6.02 0.07 8.63
C ARG A 37 -6.99 -0.47 9.68
N ARG A 38 -7.87 -1.41 9.31
CA ARG A 38 -8.82 -2.03 10.26
C ARG A 38 -8.14 -2.90 11.30
N GLU A 39 -7.09 -3.62 10.89
CA GLU A 39 -6.35 -4.54 11.76
C GLU A 39 -5.39 -3.80 12.71
N LYS A 40 -5.26 -2.46 12.59
CA LYS A 40 -4.26 -1.64 13.30
C LYS A 40 -2.84 -2.23 13.23
N ALA A 41 -2.56 -2.96 12.15
CA ALA A 41 -1.30 -3.65 11.96
C ALA A 41 -0.21 -2.65 11.52
N GLN A 42 1.05 -2.97 11.80
CA GLN A 42 2.18 -2.15 11.37
C GLN A 42 2.17 -1.97 9.84
N PHE A 43 1.98 -0.72 9.41
CA PHE A 43 1.82 -0.39 8.01
C PHE A 43 3.18 -0.22 7.34
N SER A 44 3.51 -1.07 6.36
CA SER A 44 4.76 -0.98 5.59
C SER A 44 4.53 -1.34 4.12
N VAL A 45 5.38 -0.85 3.22
CA VAL A 45 5.30 -1.17 1.78
C VAL A 45 5.34 -2.69 1.57
N ALA A 46 6.17 -3.38 2.35
CA ALA A 46 6.27 -4.84 2.29
C ALA A 46 5.02 -5.56 2.81
N ALA A 47 4.32 -4.99 3.80
CA ALA A 47 3.03 -5.53 4.26
C ALA A 47 1.95 -5.35 3.20
N VAL A 48 1.87 -4.16 2.58
CA VAL A 48 0.91 -3.88 1.49
C VAL A 48 1.16 -4.79 0.30
N ALA A 49 2.41 -4.91 -0.17
CA ALA A 49 2.77 -5.77 -1.30
C ALA A 49 2.35 -7.23 -1.08
N ARG A 50 2.64 -7.78 0.10
CA ARG A 50 2.26 -9.16 0.48
C ARG A 50 0.74 -9.33 0.53
N ARG A 51 0.02 -8.35 1.07
CA ARG A 51 -1.43 -8.42 1.28
C ARG A 51 -2.23 -8.21 0.00
N ALA A 52 -1.73 -7.38 -0.91
CA ALA A 52 -2.33 -7.11 -2.22
C ALA A 52 -1.93 -8.16 -3.28
N ASP A 53 -1.00 -9.06 -2.95
CA ASP A 53 -0.41 -10.03 -3.90
C ASP A 53 0.17 -9.31 -5.14
N VAL A 54 0.99 -8.30 -4.87
CA VAL A 54 1.71 -7.52 -5.90
C VAL A 54 3.19 -7.44 -5.58
N SER A 55 4.02 -7.32 -6.62
CA SER A 55 5.46 -7.16 -6.43
C SER A 55 5.81 -5.77 -5.91
N ARG A 56 6.91 -5.67 -5.18
CA ARG A 56 7.43 -4.38 -4.70
C ARG A 56 7.80 -3.46 -5.87
N THR A 57 8.31 -4.03 -6.97
CA THR A 57 8.62 -3.31 -8.20
C THR A 57 7.37 -2.71 -8.83
N PHE A 58 6.23 -3.41 -8.83
CA PHE A 58 4.95 -2.86 -9.33
C PHE A 58 4.54 -1.60 -8.56
N LEU A 59 4.70 -1.60 -7.24
CA LEU A 59 4.39 -0.42 -6.41
C LEU A 59 5.31 0.78 -6.72
N TYR A 60 6.54 0.55 -7.15
CA TYR A 60 7.46 1.63 -7.51
C TYR A 60 7.31 2.11 -8.95
N ASP A 61 7.00 1.19 -9.87
CA ASP A 61 6.80 1.46 -11.29
C ASP A 61 5.49 2.22 -11.52
N ASN A 62 4.47 1.96 -10.69
CA ASN A 62 3.18 2.61 -10.79
C ASN A 62 3.05 3.77 -9.78
N VAL A 63 3.01 4.99 -10.30
CA VAL A 63 2.92 6.22 -9.50
C VAL A 63 1.64 6.28 -8.67
N GLU A 64 0.52 5.77 -9.19
CA GLU A 64 -0.76 5.73 -8.47
C GLU A 64 -0.68 4.77 -7.28
N ALA A 65 -0.12 3.57 -7.48
CA ALA A 65 0.12 2.63 -6.39
C ALA A 65 1.04 3.21 -5.32
N ARG A 66 2.12 3.88 -5.73
CA ARG A 66 3.04 4.57 -4.81
C ARG A 66 2.33 5.65 -4.01
N ALA A 67 1.52 6.49 -4.67
CA ALA A 67 0.77 7.56 -4.03
C ALA A 67 -0.23 7.01 -3.01
N ALA A 68 -0.99 5.96 -3.37
CA ALA A 68 -1.93 5.31 -2.47
C ALA A 68 -1.25 4.77 -1.20
N VAL A 69 -0.09 4.11 -1.35
CA VAL A 69 0.69 3.60 -0.22
C VAL A 69 1.25 4.75 0.63
N SER A 70 1.78 5.80 0.02
CA SER A 70 2.32 6.96 0.73
C SER A 70 1.24 7.68 1.54
N THR A 71 0.09 7.96 0.93
CA THR A 71 -1.05 8.60 1.59
C THR A 71 -1.58 7.75 2.75
N ALA A 72 -1.56 6.43 2.60
CA ALA A 72 -1.94 5.52 3.68
C ALA A 72 -0.91 5.49 4.82
N MET A 73 0.38 5.57 4.51
CA MET A 73 1.44 5.69 5.52
C MET A 73 1.32 6.99 6.32
N THR A 74 1.06 8.11 5.68
CA THR A 74 0.83 9.40 6.36
C THR A 74 -0.38 9.31 7.30
N GLN A 75 -1.51 8.79 6.83
CA GLN A 75 -2.70 8.62 7.68
C GLN A 75 -2.50 7.63 8.84
N ALA A 76 -1.75 6.55 8.61
CA ALA A 76 -1.44 5.57 9.63
C ALA A 76 -0.48 6.13 10.68
N GLY A 77 0.53 6.92 10.27
CA GLY A 77 1.45 7.61 11.17
C GLY A 77 0.74 8.64 12.04
N ASP A 78 -0.23 9.37 11.48
CA ASP A 78 -1.05 10.34 12.22
C ASP A 78 -1.91 9.64 13.30
N HIS A 79 -2.58 8.55 12.93
CA HIS A 79 -3.32 7.71 13.89
C HIS A 79 -2.40 7.10 14.96
N GLN A 80 -1.24 6.57 14.57
CA GLN A 80 -0.32 5.95 15.51
C GLN A 80 0.32 6.99 16.45
N SER A 81 0.51 8.23 16.00
CA SER A 81 0.97 9.33 16.84
C SER A 81 -0.10 9.72 17.88
N CYS A 82 -1.39 9.81 17.50
CA CYS A 82 -2.48 10.02 18.46
C CYS A 82 -2.59 8.87 19.47
N THR A 83 -2.48 7.62 19.01
CA THR A 83 -2.59 6.45 19.92
C THR A 83 -1.36 6.34 20.84
N LEU A 84 -0.17 6.70 20.35
CA LEU A 84 1.06 6.72 21.16
C LEU A 84 1.03 7.84 22.21
N ALA A 85 0.44 8.99 21.89
CA ALA A 85 0.23 10.07 22.86
C ALA A 85 -0.68 9.63 24.02
N GLU A 86 -1.78 8.91 23.73
CA GLU A 86 -2.63 8.30 24.77
C GLU A 86 -1.88 7.25 25.62
N HIS A 87 -1.05 6.40 25.00
CA HIS A 87 -0.24 5.43 25.75
C HIS A 87 0.94 6.06 26.53
N HIS A 88 1.45 7.21 26.11
CA HIS A 88 2.54 7.91 26.82
C HIS A 88 2.05 8.55 28.12
N ASP A 89 0.82 9.09 28.14
CA ASP A 89 0.17 9.58 29.35
C ASP A 89 -0.02 8.47 30.40
N GLU A 90 -0.35 7.24 29.96
CA GLU A 90 -0.48 6.09 30.88
C GLU A 90 0.88 5.58 31.39
N HIS A 91 1.94 5.68 30.60
CA HIS A 91 3.27 5.21 31.00
C HIS A 91 4.04 6.19 31.89
N GLU A 92 3.82 7.51 31.81
CA GLU A 92 4.44 8.51 32.70
C GLU A 92 4.04 8.32 34.19
N ALA A 93 2.88 7.71 34.45
CA ALA A 93 2.43 7.39 35.81
C ALA A 93 3.25 6.26 36.48
N THR A 94 3.94 5.42 35.72
CA THR A 94 4.63 4.24 36.28
C THR A 94 6.05 4.56 36.78
N TRP A 95 6.64 5.73 36.44
CA TRP A 95 8.04 6.04 36.77
C TRP A 95 8.21 6.93 38.01
N ARG A 96 7.15 7.62 38.48
CA ARG A 96 7.25 8.45 39.69
C ARG A 96 7.18 7.68 41.02
N GLU A 97 6.79 6.41 41.01
CA GLU A 97 6.72 5.58 42.23
C GLU A 97 8.05 4.88 42.59
N ARG A 98 9.13 5.07 41.82
CA ARG A 98 10.45 4.45 42.11
C ARG A 98 11.61 5.43 42.12
N ALA A 99 11.43 6.60 42.73
CA ALA A 99 12.54 7.41 43.20
C ALA A 99 12.67 7.28 44.73
N PRO A 100 13.63 6.49 45.25
CA PRO A 100 14.05 6.54 46.65
C PRO A 100 14.81 7.83 46.99
#